data_AF-W2REW2-F1
#
_entry.id   AF-W2REW2-F1
#
_cell.length_a   1.000
_cell.length_b   1.000
_cell.length_c   1.000
_cell.angle_alpha   90.00
_cell.angle_beta   90.00
_cell.angle_gamma   90.00
#
_symmetry.space_group_name_H-M   'P 1'
#
loop_
_entity.id
_entity.type
_entity.pdbx_description
1 polymer ?
#
loop_
_entity_poly.entity_id
_entity_poly.type
_entity_poly.pdbx_seq_one_letter_code
_entity_poly.pdbx_strand_id
1 'polypeptide(L)'
;MELHYDGRAQGRPLELSLSGQRQQTLVLRNVTEPSRTTLFKVQCTAPRKLRVRPALGLLHASGDSVSIHVHLNPQECSSATCKLLVVGRQALSTAGEDEQLKSMWTAAEVADAQTLLLSETVNIHIQSASDAAANDDKPVTLSSTPQLMTMRLTTTQLAELVLLIMKSQSRRKENELTAQEQEQLQTARAQHVADWPYWEEYAARMRKLLRERNQRKPQTT
;
A
#
# COMPACT_ATOMS: atom_id res chain seq x y z
N MET A 1 4.52 26.43 0.74
CA MET A 1 3.86 25.21 1.24
C MET A 1 4.93 24.29 1.77
N GLU A 2 4.70 23.66 2.93
CA GLU A 2 5.69 22.80 3.58
C GLU A 2 5.08 21.45 3.93
N LEU A 3 5.77 20.37 3.58
CA LEU A 3 5.38 19.01 3.91
C LEU A 3 6.25 18.48 5.04
N HIS A 4 5.70 17.85 6.06
CA HIS A 4 6.45 17.25 7.16
C HIS A 4 6.07 15.78 7.32
N TYR A 5 7.05 14.92 7.52
CA TYR A 5 6.87 13.51 7.81
C TYR A 5 8.13 12.92 8.42
N ASP A 6 7.97 11.81 9.13
CA ASP A 6 9.08 11.10 9.75
C ASP A 6 10.06 10.59 8.68
N GLY A 7 11.34 10.92 8.86
CA GLY A 7 12.41 10.58 7.90
C GLY A 7 12.70 11.66 6.85
N ARG A 8 11.85 12.70 6.70
CA ARG A 8 12.05 13.77 5.70
C ARG A 8 13.41 14.46 5.82
N ALA A 9 13.78 14.90 7.03
CA ALA A 9 15.04 15.61 7.29
C ALA A 9 16.29 14.76 6.98
N GLN A 10 16.12 13.43 6.94
CA GLN A 10 17.18 12.46 6.69
C GLN A 10 17.11 11.90 5.27
N GLY A 11 16.17 12.37 4.43
CA GLY A 11 15.91 11.84 3.10
C GLY A 11 15.46 10.37 3.10
N ARG A 12 15.00 9.86 4.24
CA ARG A 12 14.62 8.46 4.39
C ARG A 12 13.23 8.21 3.83
N PRO A 13 13.00 7.03 3.22
CA PRO A 13 11.66 6.63 2.81
C PRO A 13 10.76 6.47 4.04
N LEU A 14 9.48 6.73 3.83
CA LEU A 14 8.45 6.47 4.83
C LEU A 14 8.22 4.96 4.92
N GLU A 15 8.35 4.42 6.12
CA GLU A 15 8.29 2.98 6.34
C GLU A 15 6.90 2.56 6.83
N LEU A 16 6.34 1.56 6.16
CA LEU A 16 5.13 0.85 6.56
C LEU A 16 5.49 -0.63 6.73
N SER A 17 4.97 -1.26 7.78
CA SER A 17 5.22 -2.68 8.05
C SER A 17 3.93 -3.48 7.91
N LEU A 18 4.03 -4.66 7.29
CA LEU A 18 2.95 -5.63 7.20
C LEU A 18 2.53 -6.19 8.56
N SER A 19 3.44 -6.28 9.53
CA SER A 19 3.17 -6.84 10.87
C SER A 19 3.04 -5.78 11.96
N GLY A 20 3.52 -4.57 11.72
CA GLY A 20 3.56 -3.50 12.72
C GLY A 20 2.86 -2.23 12.25
N GLN A 21 3.66 -1.19 12.00
CA GLN A 21 3.17 0.15 11.65
C GLN A 21 2.56 0.19 10.24
N ARG A 22 1.26 -0.08 10.14
CA ARG A 22 0.48 -0.03 8.89
C ARG A 22 -0.05 1.37 8.53
N GLN A 23 0.26 2.38 9.33
CA GLN A 23 -0.19 3.76 9.14
C GLN A 23 0.96 4.74 9.35
N GLN A 24 0.99 5.76 8.50
CA GLN A 24 1.84 6.93 8.64
C GLN A 24 1.04 8.20 8.40
N THR A 25 1.53 9.33 8.93
CA THR A 25 0.89 10.63 8.78
C THR A 25 1.88 11.63 8.18
N LEU A 26 1.48 12.28 7.10
CA LEU A 26 2.17 13.45 6.56
C LEU A 26 1.42 14.71 7.03
N VAL A 27 2.13 15.74 7.44
CA VAL A 27 1.53 17.04 7.79
C VAL A 27 1.88 18.04 6.70
N LEU A 28 0.86 18.53 6.00
CA LEU A 28 1.03 19.57 4.99
C LEU A 28 0.59 20.91 5.59
N ARG A 29 1.49 21.90 5.59
CA ARG A 29 1.28 23.22 6.15
C ARG A 29 1.28 24.29 5.07
N ASN A 30 0.31 25.19 5.13
CA ASN A 30 0.29 26.41 4.35
C ASN A 30 1.20 27.45 4.99
N VAL A 31 2.30 27.78 4.31
CA VAL A 31 3.23 28.86 4.69
C VAL A 31 3.24 29.99 3.66
N THR A 32 2.21 30.05 2.80
CA THR A 32 2.07 31.14 1.83
C THR A 32 1.52 32.39 2.50
N GLU A 33 1.30 33.46 1.73
CA GLU A 33 0.74 34.72 2.25
C GLU A 33 -0.64 34.50 2.93
N PRO A 34 -0.99 35.28 3.98
CA PRO A 34 -2.21 35.09 4.78
C PRO A 34 -3.52 35.04 3.99
N SER A 35 -3.59 35.73 2.86
CA SER A 35 -4.77 35.82 2.00
C SER A 35 -4.84 34.74 0.91
N ARG A 36 -3.85 33.86 0.81
CA ARG A 36 -3.75 32.87 -0.27
C ARG A 36 -4.25 31.50 0.16
N THR A 37 -5.42 31.15 -0.36
CA THR A 37 -5.94 29.79 -0.30
C THR A 37 -5.10 28.87 -1.19
N THR A 38 -4.74 27.71 -0.65
CA THR A 38 -3.93 26.70 -1.33
C THR A 38 -4.70 25.39 -1.47
N LEU A 39 -4.74 24.86 -2.69
CA LEU A 39 -5.20 23.53 -3.01
C LEU A 39 -4.05 22.54 -2.87
N PHE A 40 -4.34 21.31 -2.45
CA PHE A 40 -3.37 20.22 -2.52
C PHE A 40 -4.00 18.95 -3.09
N LYS A 41 -3.20 18.18 -3.83
CA LYS A 41 -3.54 16.86 -4.38
C LYS A 41 -2.43 15.88 -4.04
N VAL A 42 -2.81 14.68 -3.63
CA VAL A 42 -1.90 13.57 -3.35
C VAL A 42 -2.18 12.45 -4.34
N GLN A 43 -1.17 12.08 -5.12
CA GLN A 43 -1.22 10.99 -6.08
C GLN A 43 -0.37 9.82 -5.59
N CYS A 44 -0.81 8.59 -5.83
CA CYS A 44 -0.13 7.39 -5.38
C CYS A 44 0.17 6.47 -6.56
N THR A 45 1.38 5.93 -6.65
CA THR A 45 1.74 4.93 -7.69
C THR A 45 1.14 3.55 -7.43
N ALA A 46 0.69 3.28 -6.19
CA ALA A 46 0.13 2.00 -5.78
C ALA A 46 -1.22 2.14 -5.05
N PRO A 47 -2.27 2.70 -5.68
CA PRO A 47 -3.55 3.00 -5.03
C PRO A 47 -4.35 1.76 -4.57
N ARG A 48 -3.96 0.56 -5.03
CA ARG A 48 -4.52 -0.72 -4.54
C ARG A 48 -3.91 -1.13 -3.20
N LYS A 49 -2.65 -0.75 -2.96
CA LYS A 49 -1.87 -1.09 -1.77
C LYS A 49 -2.03 -0.05 -0.67
N LEU A 50 -2.12 1.22 -1.06
CA LEU A 50 -2.19 2.33 -0.13
C LEU A 50 -3.51 3.08 -0.25
N ARG A 51 -4.10 3.39 0.89
CA ARG A 51 -5.22 4.30 1.02
C ARG A 51 -4.71 5.62 1.60
N VAL A 52 -4.90 6.71 0.88
CA VAL A 52 -4.46 8.05 1.28
C VAL A 52 -5.68 8.92 1.57
N ARG A 53 -5.72 9.58 2.73
CA ARG A 53 -6.83 10.46 3.12
C ARG A 53 -6.37 11.65 3.96
N PRO A 54 -6.77 12.90 3.60
CA PRO A 54 -7.41 13.29 2.34
C PRO A 54 -6.45 13.19 1.14
N ALA A 55 -6.97 12.94 -0.06
CA ALA A 55 -6.19 12.91 -1.31
C ALA A 55 -6.31 14.20 -2.13
N LEU A 56 -7.28 15.05 -1.81
CA LEU A 56 -7.49 16.37 -2.37
C LEU A 56 -8.08 17.24 -1.26
N GLY A 57 -7.67 18.50 -1.17
CA GLY A 57 -8.21 19.42 -0.17
C GLY A 57 -7.75 20.87 -0.35
N LEU A 58 -8.19 21.69 0.60
CA LEU A 58 -7.95 23.13 0.67
C LEU A 58 -7.34 23.51 2.02
N LEU A 59 -6.41 24.46 2.01
CA LEU A 59 -5.89 25.18 3.17
C LEU A 59 -6.22 26.65 2.94
N HIS A 60 -7.04 27.25 3.81
CA HIS A 60 -7.67 28.55 3.56
C HIS A 60 -6.71 29.69 3.86
N ALA A 61 -6.07 29.62 5.03
CA ALA A 61 -5.21 30.67 5.56
C ALA A 61 -3.76 30.22 5.68
N SER A 62 -2.85 31.18 5.78
CA SER A 62 -1.48 30.92 6.20
C SER A 62 -1.47 30.40 7.63
N GLY A 63 -0.64 29.38 7.88
CA GLY A 63 -0.60 28.66 9.14
C GLY A 63 -1.49 27.43 9.19
N ASP A 64 -2.50 27.32 8.32
CA ASP A 64 -3.36 26.14 8.25
C ASP A 64 -2.54 24.89 7.96
N SER A 65 -2.95 23.77 8.56
CA SER A 65 -2.32 22.47 8.33
C SER A 65 -3.35 21.38 8.17
N VAL A 66 -2.97 20.34 7.41
CA VAL A 66 -3.79 19.14 7.22
C VAL A 66 -2.94 17.90 7.46
N SER A 67 -3.53 16.94 8.18
CA SER A 67 -2.96 15.61 8.37
C SER A 67 -3.41 14.69 7.24
N ILE A 68 -2.46 14.22 6.43
CA ILE A 68 -2.67 13.26 5.35
C ILE A 68 -2.26 11.89 5.89
N HIS A 69 -3.25 11.04 6.12
CA HIS A 69 -3.03 9.68 6.58
C HIS A 69 -2.79 8.75 5.39
N VAL A 70 -1.72 7.97 5.49
CA VAL A 70 -1.34 6.94 4.53
C VAL A 70 -1.48 5.59 5.23
N HIS A 71 -2.45 4.80 4.77
CA HIS A 71 -2.77 3.49 5.32
C HIS A 71 -2.39 2.40 4.34
N LEU A 72 -1.71 1.36 4.83
CA LEU A 72 -1.55 0.12 4.11
C LEU A 72 -2.90 -0.61 4.07
N ASN A 73 -3.30 -1.07 2.89
CA ASN A 73 -4.51 -1.87 2.72
C ASN A 73 -4.38 -3.13 3.59
N PRO A 74 -5.37 -3.46 4.43
CA PRO A 74 -5.30 -4.64 5.29
C PRO A 74 -5.03 -5.96 4.55
N GLN A 75 -5.43 -6.03 3.27
CA GLN A 75 -5.27 -7.18 2.39
C GLN A 75 -3.90 -7.22 1.69
N GLU A 76 -3.09 -6.16 1.81
CA GLU A 76 -1.75 -6.17 1.23
C GLU A 76 -0.84 -7.05 2.08
N CYS A 77 -0.11 -7.96 1.44
CA CYS A 77 0.82 -8.90 2.10
C CYS A 77 2.13 -9.07 1.36
N SER A 78 2.46 -8.14 0.45
CA SER A 78 3.74 -8.15 -0.24
C SER A 78 4.53 -6.88 0.07
N SER A 79 5.83 -7.06 0.29
CA SER A 79 6.78 -5.95 0.35
C SER A 79 6.79 -5.21 -0.99
N ALA A 80 6.87 -3.88 -0.96
CA ALA A 80 6.95 -3.08 -2.17
C ALA A 80 7.51 -1.69 -1.91
N THR A 81 8.13 -1.11 -2.93
CA THR A 81 8.46 0.31 -2.98
C THR A 81 7.40 1.04 -3.79
N CYS A 82 6.82 2.09 -3.23
CA CYS A 82 5.84 2.94 -3.88
C CYS A 82 6.17 4.41 -3.64
N LYS A 83 5.47 5.31 -4.35
CA LYS A 83 5.70 6.75 -4.29
C LYS A 83 4.38 7.46 -4.10
N LEU A 84 4.40 8.52 -3.29
CA LEU A 84 3.37 9.54 -3.25
C LEU A 84 3.91 10.82 -3.87
N LEU A 85 3.11 11.46 -4.71
CA LEU A 85 3.37 12.80 -5.20
C LEU A 85 2.40 13.75 -4.51
N VAL A 86 2.92 14.69 -3.72
CA VAL A 86 2.15 15.75 -3.07
C VAL A 86 2.35 17.03 -3.86
N VAL A 87 1.26 17.52 -4.45
CA VAL A 87 1.24 18.74 -5.25
C VAL A 87 0.41 19.79 -4.54
N GLY A 88 0.96 20.98 -4.35
CA GLY A 88 0.25 22.15 -3.84
C GLY A 88 0.14 23.23 -4.91
N ARG A 89 -1.04 23.81 -5.10
CA ARG A 89 -1.29 24.91 -6.04
C ARG A 89 -2.06 26.04 -5.39
N GLN A 90 -1.76 27.28 -5.76
CA GLN A 90 -2.55 28.43 -5.34
C GLN A 90 -3.96 28.35 -5.96
N ALA A 91 -4.99 28.52 -5.13
CA ALA A 91 -6.36 28.61 -5.62
C ALA A 91 -6.64 30.00 -6.21
N LEU A 92 -7.36 30.03 -7.33
CA LEU A 92 -7.78 31.27 -8.00
C LEU A 92 -9.14 31.80 -7.49
N SER A 93 -9.87 30.97 -6.74
CA SER A 93 -11.19 31.28 -6.16
C SER A 93 -11.28 30.68 -4.75
N THR A 94 -12.14 31.25 -3.90
CA THR A 94 -12.29 30.88 -2.48
C THR A 94 -13.67 30.31 -2.12
N ALA A 95 -14.60 30.21 -3.07
CA ALA A 95 -15.93 29.62 -2.84
C ALA A 95 -15.87 28.09 -2.95
N GLY A 96 -16.41 27.38 -1.95
CA GLY A 96 -16.22 25.94 -1.76
C GLY A 96 -17.50 25.10 -1.64
N GLU A 97 -17.43 23.91 -2.26
CA GLU A 97 -18.11 22.62 -2.02
C GLU A 97 -17.21 21.51 -2.65
N ASP A 98 -17.40 20.23 -2.31
CA ASP A 98 -16.55 19.13 -2.84
C ASP A 98 -16.56 19.00 -4.38
N GLU A 99 -17.70 19.30 -5.03
CA GLU A 99 -17.78 19.37 -6.49
C GLU A 99 -17.01 20.57 -7.05
N GLN A 100 -16.90 21.64 -6.27
CA GLN A 100 -16.10 22.81 -6.63
C GLN A 100 -14.60 22.53 -6.48
N LEU A 101 -14.15 21.70 -5.52
CA LEU A 101 -12.72 21.40 -5.33
C LEU A 101 -12.06 20.81 -6.58
N LYS A 102 -12.72 19.87 -7.27
CA LYS A 102 -12.18 19.29 -8.50
C LYS A 102 -12.08 20.33 -9.61
N SER A 103 -13.11 21.16 -9.75
CA SER A 103 -13.16 22.24 -10.74
C SER A 103 -12.09 23.30 -10.48
N MET A 104 -11.90 23.69 -9.21
CA MET A 104 -10.84 24.60 -8.77
C MET A 104 -9.45 24.01 -9.06
N TRP A 105 -9.27 22.71 -8.81
CA TRP A 105 -8.03 22.03 -9.14
C TRP A 105 -7.74 22.07 -10.65
N THR A 106 -8.73 21.76 -11.48
CA THR A 106 -8.59 21.84 -12.94
C THR A 106 -8.29 23.27 -13.41
N ALA A 107 -8.96 24.28 -12.86
CA ALA A 107 -8.69 25.68 -13.18
C ALA A 107 -7.25 26.09 -12.81
N ALA A 108 -6.76 25.65 -11.64
CA ALA A 108 -5.38 25.90 -11.22
C ALA A 108 -4.36 25.14 -12.08
N GLU A 109 -4.67 23.94 -12.59
CA GLU A 109 -3.81 23.22 -13.54
C GLU A 109 -3.70 23.95 -14.88
N VAL A 110 -4.81 24.50 -15.38
CA VAL A 110 -4.85 25.25 -16.65
C VAL A 110 -4.11 26.59 -16.56
N ALA A 111 -4.14 27.26 -15.40
CA ALA A 111 -3.44 28.52 -15.15
C ALA A 111 -1.90 28.39 -15.05
N ASP A 112 -1.36 27.22 -15.40
CA ASP A 112 0.06 26.95 -15.64
C ASP A 112 0.97 27.01 -14.38
N ALA A 113 2.29 26.90 -14.58
CA ALA A 113 3.35 26.77 -13.58
C ALA A 113 3.37 27.88 -12.51
N GLN A 114 2.76 29.03 -12.78
CA GLN A 114 2.71 30.15 -11.85
C GLN A 114 1.90 29.85 -10.58
N THR A 115 0.99 28.88 -10.65
CA THR A 115 0.19 28.46 -9.49
C THR A 115 0.87 27.36 -8.67
N LEU A 116 1.96 26.75 -9.14
CA LEU A 116 2.61 25.63 -8.45
C LEU A 116 3.38 26.11 -7.23
N LEU A 117 2.96 25.66 -6.05
CA LEU A 117 3.57 26.03 -4.76
C LEU A 117 4.43 24.90 -4.17
N LEU A 118 4.12 23.66 -4.50
CA LEU A 118 4.81 22.46 -4.02
C LEU A 118 4.64 21.32 -5.01
N SER A 119 5.72 20.56 -5.25
CA SER A 119 5.69 19.29 -5.94
C SER A 119 6.75 18.37 -5.33
N GLU A 120 6.36 17.60 -4.31
CA GLU A 120 7.27 16.76 -3.54
C GLU A 120 6.91 15.28 -3.70
N THR A 121 7.92 14.44 -3.99
CA THR A 121 7.76 12.99 -4.07
C THR A 121 8.23 12.35 -2.77
N VAL A 122 7.34 11.63 -2.10
CA VAL A 122 7.62 10.83 -0.91
C VAL A 122 7.78 9.37 -1.31
N ASN A 123 8.96 8.80 -1.05
CA ASN A 123 9.19 7.37 -1.25
C ASN A 123 8.64 6.59 -0.06
N ILE A 124 7.96 5.47 -0.33
CA ILE A 124 7.36 4.60 0.68
C ILE A 124 7.88 3.19 0.52
N HIS A 125 8.35 2.62 1.62
CA HIS A 125 8.78 1.23 1.70
C HIS A 125 7.80 0.44 2.55
N ILE A 126 7.19 -0.58 1.95
CA ILE A 126 6.37 -1.57 2.64
C ILE A 126 7.27 -2.76 2.96
N GLN A 127 7.60 -2.94 4.23
CA GLN A 127 8.43 -4.02 4.73
C GLN A 127 7.58 -5.23 5.12
N SER A 128 8.11 -6.43 4.85
CA SER A 128 7.58 -7.66 5.41
C SER A 128 8.11 -7.90 6.83
N ALA A 129 7.42 -8.73 7.61
CA ALA A 129 7.90 -9.12 8.95
C ALA A 129 9.31 -9.76 8.91
N SER A 130 9.66 -10.40 7.80
CA SER A 130 10.98 -10.97 7.54
C SER A 130 12.06 -9.92 7.24
N ASP A 131 11.70 -8.74 6.71
CA ASP A 131 12.65 -7.66 6.41
C ASP A 131 13.02 -6.84 7.66
N ALA A 132 12.07 -6.66 8.58
CA ALA A 132 12.28 -5.84 9.77
C ALA A 132 13.34 -6.43 10.72
N ALA A 133 13.50 -7.76 10.74
CA ALA A 133 14.52 -8.45 11.54
C ALA A 133 15.93 -8.37 10.96
N ALA A 134 16.09 -7.95 9.69
CA ALA A 134 17.40 -7.91 9.03
C ALA A 134 18.10 -6.54 9.16
N ASN A 135 17.40 -5.49 9.60
CA ASN A 135 17.93 -4.12 9.63
C ASN A 135 18.21 -3.56 11.02
N ASP A 136 17.97 -4.34 12.08
CA ASP A 136 18.33 -3.94 13.44
C ASP A 136 19.57 -4.71 13.87
N ASP A 137 20.75 -4.34 13.34
CA ASP A 137 21.94 -4.46 14.18
C ASP A 137 23.14 -3.57 13.83
N LYS A 138 23.78 -3.20 14.93
CA LYS A 138 25.06 -2.51 15.10
C LYS A 138 26.24 -3.26 14.46
N PRO A 139 27.43 -2.62 14.36
CA PRO A 139 28.54 -3.20 13.64
C PRO A 139 29.16 -4.39 14.38
N VAL A 140 29.44 -5.43 13.59
CA VAL A 140 30.54 -6.40 13.73
C VAL A 140 30.49 -7.32 14.96
N THR A 141 30.12 -8.58 14.72
CA THR A 141 31.02 -9.72 15.02
C THR A 141 30.75 -10.85 14.04
N LEU A 142 31.82 -11.31 13.39
CA LEU A 142 31.84 -12.44 12.49
C LEU A 142 31.44 -13.70 13.27
N SER A 143 30.22 -14.19 13.04
CA SER A 143 29.88 -15.56 13.43
C SER A 143 29.18 -16.25 12.27
N SER A 144 30.00 -17.00 11.53
CA SER A 144 29.62 -17.86 10.42
C SER A 144 28.72 -18.98 10.92
N THR A 145 27.40 -18.73 10.97
CA THR A 145 26.38 -19.78 11.01
C THR A 145 25.65 -19.77 9.68
N PRO A 146 25.44 -20.92 9.01
CA PRO A 146 24.76 -20.95 7.74
C PRO A 146 23.29 -20.61 7.99
N GLN A 147 22.94 -19.34 7.75
CA GLN A 147 21.55 -18.90 7.71
C GLN A 147 20.84 -19.68 6.60
N LEU A 148 19.92 -20.55 7.01
CA LEU A 148 18.91 -21.12 6.13
C LEU A 148 18.19 -19.96 5.44
N MET A 149 18.54 -19.72 4.19
CA MET A 149 17.87 -18.77 3.34
C MET A 149 16.40 -19.20 3.24
N THR A 150 15.52 -18.52 3.97
CA THR A 150 14.09 -18.57 3.73
C THR A 150 13.87 -18.01 2.32
N MET A 151 13.83 -18.92 1.34
CA MET A 151 13.55 -18.57 -0.04
C MET A 151 12.20 -17.88 -0.09
N ARG A 152 12.21 -16.60 -0.46
CA ARG A 152 10.98 -15.87 -0.75
C ARG A 152 10.37 -16.42 -2.01
N LEU A 153 9.13 -16.88 -1.90
CA LEU A 153 8.37 -17.34 -3.05
C LEU A 153 8.14 -16.18 -4.02
N THR A 154 8.36 -16.44 -5.30
CA THR A 154 7.95 -15.52 -6.37
C THR A 154 6.43 -15.42 -6.44
N THR A 155 5.91 -14.36 -7.05
CA THR A 155 4.46 -14.17 -7.22
C THR A 155 3.77 -15.36 -7.89
N THR A 156 4.44 -15.98 -8.87
CA THR A 156 3.93 -17.16 -9.59
C THR A 156 3.86 -18.38 -8.67
N GLN A 157 4.94 -18.64 -7.92
CA GLN A 157 4.97 -19.75 -6.95
C GLN A 157 3.93 -19.58 -5.84
N LEU A 158 3.73 -18.34 -5.37
CA LEU A 158 2.68 -18.04 -4.40
C LEU A 158 1.29 -18.30 -4.98
N ALA A 159 1.04 -17.91 -6.24
CA ALA A 159 -0.23 -18.17 -6.91
C ALA A 159 -0.50 -19.68 -7.06
N GLU A 160 0.51 -20.45 -7.46
CA GLU A 160 0.43 -21.92 -7.54
C GLU A 160 0.15 -22.55 -6.18
N LEU A 161 0.85 -22.10 -5.14
CA LEU A 161 0.65 -22.60 -3.78
C LEU A 161 -0.77 -22.28 -3.26
N VAL A 162 -1.27 -21.07 -3.50
CA VAL A 162 -2.63 -20.69 -3.13
C VAL A 162 -3.65 -21.56 -3.87
N LEU A 163 -3.45 -21.83 -5.16
CA LEU A 163 -4.32 -22.73 -5.93
C LEU A 163 -4.30 -24.15 -5.33
N LEU A 164 -3.13 -24.63 -4.90
CA LEU A 164 -2.96 -25.92 -4.25
C LEU A 164 -3.71 -25.98 -2.90
N ILE A 165 -3.62 -24.92 -2.09
CA ILE A 165 -4.39 -24.77 -0.85
C ILE A 165 -5.89 -24.77 -1.15
N MET A 166 -6.34 -24.01 -2.15
CA MET A 166 -7.74 -23.98 -2.57
C MET A 166 -8.25 -25.36 -3.00
N LYS A 167 -7.41 -26.12 -3.72
CA LYS A 167 -7.68 -27.49 -4.16
C LYS A 167 -7.81 -28.43 -2.95
N SER A 168 -6.87 -28.38 -2.00
CA SER A 168 -6.86 -29.18 -0.76
C SER A 168 -8.12 -29.02 0.09
N GLN A 169 -8.70 -27.81 0.11
CA GLN A 169 -9.90 -27.50 0.89
C GLN A 169 -11.20 -27.90 0.15
N SER A 170 -11.11 -28.37 -1.09
CA SER A 170 -12.26 -28.79 -1.89
C SER A 170 -12.72 -30.19 -1.51
N ARG A 171 -14.04 -30.40 -1.42
CA ARG A 171 -14.64 -31.73 -1.18
C ARG A 171 -15.02 -32.48 -2.45
N ARG A 172 -14.69 -31.92 -3.63
CA ARG A 172 -15.04 -32.53 -4.92
C ARG A 172 -13.95 -33.51 -5.33
N LYS A 173 -14.35 -34.69 -5.83
CA LYS A 173 -13.42 -35.73 -6.30
C LYS A 173 -12.43 -35.22 -7.35
N GLU A 174 -12.88 -34.35 -8.25
CA GLU A 174 -12.03 -33.72 -9.28
C GLU A 174 -10.87 -32.87 -8.73
N ASN A 175 -10.94 -32.48 -7.46
CA ASN A 175 -9.94 -31.66 -6.77
C ASN A 175 -9.15 -32.46 -5.73
N GLU A 176 -9.21 -33.79 -5.75
CA GLU A 176 -8.34 -34.60 -4.91
C GLU A 176 -6.88 -34.30 -5.26
N LEU A 177 -6.06 -34.10 -4.22
CA LEU A 177 -4.64 -33.86 -4.39
C LEU A 177 -3.92 -35.16 -4.73
N THR A 178 -3.01 -35.11 -5.70
CA THR A 178 -2.08 -36.21 -5.95
C THR A 178 -1.09 -36.34 -4.79
N ALA A 179 -0.41 -37.49 -4.68
CA ALA A 179 0.60 -37.69 -3.64
C ALA A 179 1.71 -36.63 -3.69
N GLN A 180 2.16 -36.26 -4.90
CA GLN A 180 3.16 -35.22 -5.11
C GLN A 180 2.66 -33.84 -4.64
N GLU A 181 1.41 -33.51 -4.94
CA GLU A 181 0.79 -32.25 -4.50
C GLU A 181 0.64 -32.19 -2.97
N GLN A 182 0.31 -33.30 -2.32
CA GLN A 182 0.25 -33.37 -0.85
C GLN A 182 1.64 -33.17 -0.23
N GLU A 183 2.67 -33.80 -0.78
CA GLU A 183 4.05 -33.64 -0.33
C GLU A 183 4.52 -32.19 -0.51
N GLN A 184 4.23 -31.57 -1.66
CA GLN A 184 4.53 -30.16 -1.92
C GLN A 184 3.82 -29.24 -0.92
N LEU A 185 2.54 -29.49 -0.63
CA LEU A 185 1.76 -28.71 0.33
C LEU A 185 2.33 -28.86 1.75
N GLN A 186 2.68 -30.07 2.17
CA GLN A 186 3.29 -30.33 3.48
C GLN A 186 4.67 -29.67 3.61
N THR A 187 5.49 -29.77 2.57
CA THR A 187 6.82 -29.13 2.51
C THR A 187 6.70 -27.62 2.59
N ALA A 188 5.82 -27.02 1.80
CA ALA A 188 5.57 -25.58 1.83
C ALA A 188 5.03 -25.11 3.19
N ARG A 189 4.14 -25.90 3.81
CA ARG A 189 3.62 -25.61 5.16
C ARG A 189 4.72 -25.63 6.22
N ALA A 190 5.64 -26.60 6.14
CA ALA A 190 6.76 -26.69 7.05
C ALA A 190 7.78 -25.55 6.85
N GLN A 191 7.97 -25.10 5.60
CA GLN A 191 8.89 -24.02 5.26
C GLN A 191 8.33 -22.62 5.60
N HIS A 192 7.01 -22.44 5.56
CA HIS A 192 6.36 -21.14 5.70
C HIS A 192 5.30 -21.12 6.80
N VAL A 193 5.65 -21.65 7.99
CA VAL A 193 4.71 -21.77 9.12
C VAL A 193 4.06 -20.43 9.51
N ALA A 194 4.84 -19.33 9.48
CA ALA A 194 4.36 -18.01 9.88
C ALA A 194 3.33 -17.41 8.91
N ASP A 195 3.50 -17.62 7.60
CA ASP A 195 2.64 -17.05 6.56
C ASP A 195 1.45 -17.96 6.22
N TRP A 196 1.49 -19.23 6.64
CA TRP A 196 0.48 -20.24 6.33
C TRP A 196 -0.96 -19.84 6.66
N PRO A 197 -1.27 -19.30 7.87
CA PRO A 197 -2.64 -18.90 8.21
C PRO A 197 -3.20 -17.84 7.26
N TYR A 198 -2.35 -16.92 6.80
CA TYR A 198 -2.74 -15.87 5.87
C TYR A 198 -3.09 -16.44 4.49
N TRP A 199 -2.29 -17.38 3.98
CA TRP A 199 -2.56 -18.03 2.70
C TRP A 199 -3.82 -18.89 2.75
N GLU A 200 -4.09 -19.56 3.87
CA GLU A 200 -5.35 -20.30 4.07
C GLU A 200 -6.57 -19.37 4.02
N GLU A 201 -6.51 -18.22 4.67
CA GLU A 201 -7.59 -17.23 4.64
C GLU A 201 -7.80 -16.67 3.22
N TYR A 202 -6.69 -16.34 2.54
CA TYR A 202 -6.72 -15.83 1.17
C TYR A 202 -7.32 -16.86 0.20
N ALA A 203 -6.91 -18.12 0.28
CA ALA A 203 -7.46 -19.23 -0.49
C ALA A 203 -8.97 -19.41 -0.23
N ALA A 204 -9.40 -19.37 1.04
CA ALA A 204 -10.81 -19.49 1.41
C ALA A 204 -11.66 -18.36 0.79
N ARG A 205 -11.15 -17.12 0.81
CA ARG A 205 -11.81 -15.96 0.21
C ARG A 205 -11.90 -16.07 -1.31
N MET A 206 -10.82 -16.47 -1.98
CA MET A 206 -10.81 -16.71 -3.42
C MET A 206 -11.85 -17.75 -3.85
N ARG A 207 -12.00 -18.83 -3.06
CA ARG A 207 -13.05 -19.82 -3.31
C ARG A 207 -14.46 -19.24 -3.16
N LYS A 208 -14.69 -18.38 -2.17
CA LYS A 208 -15.98 -17.69 -2.00
C LYS A 208 -16.31 -16.85 -3.23
N LEU A 209 -15.35 -16.06 -3.70
CA LEU A 209 -15.51 -15.23 -4.91
C LEU A 209 -15.78 -16.07 -6.16
N LEU A 210 -15.08 -17.19 -6.34
CA LEU A 210 -15.32 -18.09 -7.47
C LEU A 210 -16.71 -18.72 -7.43
N ARG A 211 -17.20 -19.10 -6.23
CA ARG A 211 -18.58 -19.61 -6.07
C ARG A 211 -19.61 -18.54 -6.42
N GLU A 212 -19.44 -17.32 -5.90
CA GLU A 212 -20.34 -16.19 -6.21
C GLU A 212 -20.34 -15.87 -7.71
N ARG A 213 -19.16 -15.86 -8.35
CA ARG A 213 -19.05 -15.64 -9.79
C ARG A 213 -19.75 -16.73 -10.61
N ASN A 214 -19.62 -17.99 -10.20
CA ASN A 214 -20.27 -19.11 -10.89
C ASN A 214 -21.78 -19.12 -10.68
N GLN A 215 -22.28 -18.69 -9.52
CA GLN A 215 -23.72 -18.52 -9.27
C GLN A 215 -24.35 -17.41 -10.12
N ARG A 216 -23.59 -16.36 -10.45
CA ARG A 216 -24.06 -15.23 -11.26
C ARG A 216 -24.06 -15.50 -12.76
N LYS A 217 -23.45 -16.60 -13.23
CA LYS A 217 -23.56 -16.99 -14.64
C LYS A 217 -24.94 -17.64 -14.83
N PRO A 218 -25.90 -17.01 -15.55
CA PRO A 218 -27.14 -17.68 -15.88
C PRO A 218 -26.81 -18.94 -16.67
N GLN A 219 -27.46 -20.05 -16.34
CA GLN A 219 -27.41 -21.26 -17.15
C GLN A 219 -28.06 -20.92 -18.50
N THR A 220 -27.24 -20.54 -19.48
CA THR A 220 -27.62 -20.55 -20.88
C THR A 220 -27.78 -22.00 -21.29
N THR A 221 -28.98 -22.53 -21.09
CA THR A 221 -29.55 -23.65 -21.84
C THR A 221 -29.92 -23.21 -23.25
#